data_AF-A0A7D9DA99-F1
#
_entry.id   AF-A0A7D9DA99-F1
#
_cell.length_a   1.000
_cell.length_b   1.000
_cell.length_c   1.000
_cell.angle_alpha   90.00
_cell.angle_beta   90.00
_cell.angle_gamma   90.00
#
_symmetry.space_group_name_H-M   'P 1'
#
loop_
_entity.id
_entity.type
_entity.pdbx_description
1 polymer ?
#
loop_
_entity_poly.entity_id
_entity_poly.type
_entity_poly.pdbx_seq_one_letter_code
_entity_poly.pdbx_strand_id
1 'polypeptide(L)'
;CNCGNCDIQNLVEAKECRCCTEIQKCVDGMNLVTADKDATMCIINHPGFVAICINRWSLELASDNFKTRGGQKYRQVDSKE
;
A
#
# COMPACT_ATOMS: atom_id res chain seq x y z
N CYS A 1 -9.98 -13.08 -2.08
CA CYS A 1 -8.75 -12.58 -1.44
C CYS A 1 -7.99 -13.77 -0.85
N ASN A 2 -6.74 -13.99 -1.28
CA ASN A 2 -5.93 -15.14 -0.84
C ASN A 2 -4.82 -14.75 0.14
N CYS A 3 -4.60 -13.45 0.38
CA CYS A 3 -3.54 -12.98 1.28
C CYS A 3 -3.97 -12.88 2.76
N GLY A 4 -5.25 -13.08 3.09
CA GLY A 4 -5.78 -13.07 4.46
C GLY A 4 -5.85 -11.70 5.15
N ASN A 5 -5.44 -10.61 4.49
CA ASN A 5 -5.34 -9.27 5.08
C ASN A 5 -6.26 -8.22 4.43
N CYS A 6 -7.11 -8.62 3.47
CA CYS A 6 -8.07 -7.71 2.87
C CYS A 6 -9.27 -7.46 3.79
N ASP A 7 -9.75 -6.23 3.86
CA ASP A 7 -11.00 -5.85 4.54
C ASP A 7 -11.99 -5.27 3.53
N ILE A 8 -13.27 -5.56 3.74
CA ILE A 8 -14.39 -5.13 2.89
C ILE A 8 -15.20 -3.98 3.49
N GLN A 9 -14.99 -3.63 4.77
CA GLN A 9 -15.85 -2.68 5.50
C GLN A 9 -15.96 -1.30 4.84
N ASN A 10 -14.90 -0.82 4.19
CA ASN A 10 -14.80 0.53 3.65
C ASN A 10 -14.76 0.58 2.11
N LEU A 11 -15.07 -0.53 1.43
CA LEU A 11 -15.13 -0.57 -0.03
C LEU A 11 -16.37 0.20 -0.50
N VAL A 12 -16.20 1.08 -1.48
CA VAL A 12 -17.28 1.87 -2.08
C VAL A 12 -17.45 1.57 -3.55
N GLU A 13 -16.38 1.17 -4.25
CA GLU A 13 -16.44 0.76 -5.65
C GLU A 13 -15.95 -0.68 -5.82
N ALA A 14 -16.57 -1.43 -6.74
CA ALA A 14 -16.15 -2.81 -7.03
C ALA A 14 -14.67 -2.92 -7.44
N LYS A 15 -14.11 -1.86 -8.04
CA LYS A 15 -12.68 -1.78 -8.42
C LYS A 15 -11.73 -1.82 -7.23
N GLU A 16 -12.20 -1.49 -6.02
CA GLU A 16 -11.40 -1.49 -4.79
C GLU A 16 -11.33 -2.90 -4.18
N CYS A 17 -12.22 -3.82 -4.57
CA CYS A 17 -12.25 -5.21 -4.11
C CYS A 17 -11.17 -6.05 -4.82
N ARG A 18 -9.90 -5.70 -4.62
CA ARG A 18 -8.75 -6.36 -5.26
C ARG A 18 -7.73 -6.81 -4.22
N CYS A 19 -7.36 -8.08 -4.28
CA CYS A 19 -6.30 -8.63 -3.44
C CYS A 19 -4.92 -8.31 -4.03
N CYS A 20 -3.90 -8.13 -3.19
CA CYS A 20 -2.52 -7.94 -3.64
C CYS A 20 -2.00 -9.09 -4.52
N THR A 21 -2.52 -10.31 -4.33
CA THR A 21 -2.20 -11.48 -5.15
C THR A 21 -2.91 -11.49 -6.51
N GLU A 22 -3.88 -10.61 -6.76
CA GLU A 22 -4.60 -10.48 -8.04
C GLU A 22 -4.01 -9.39 -8.94
N ILE A 23 -3.01 -8.65 -8.45
CA ILE A 23 -2.33 -7.57 -9.15
C ILE A 23 -0.96 -8.08 -9.59
N GLN A 24 -0.79 -8.36 -10.89
CA GLN A 24 0.43 -8.97 -11.42
C GLN A 24 1.71 -8.23 -10.99
N LYS A 25 1.74 -6.90 -11.14
CA LYS A 25 2.90 -6.08 -10.72
C LYS A 25 3.24 -6.21 -9.24
N CYS A 26 2.23 -6.42 -8.39
CA CYS A 26 2.43 -6.64 -6.96
C CYS A 26 3.07 -8.01 -6.71
N VAL A 27 2.56 -9.04 -7.38
CA VAL A 27 3.12 -10.40 -7.31
C VAL A 27 4.58 -10.41 -7.80
N ASP A 28 4.86 -9.76 -8.92
CA ASP A 28 6.21 -9.64 -9.47
C ASP A 28 7.15 -8.96 -8.46
N GLY A 29 6.71 -7.85 -7.85
CA GLY A 29 7.49 -7.13 -6.83
C GLY A 29 7.76 -7.97 -5.57
N MET A 30 6.78 -8.73 -5.10
CA MET A 30 6.95 -9.62 -3.94
C MET A 30 7.96 -10.74 -4.22
N ASN A 31 7.95 -11.30 -5.44
CA ASN A 31 8.85 -12.38 -5.85
C ASN A 31 10.32 -11.94 -6.05
N LEU A 32 10.59 -10.63 -6.19
CA LEU A 32 11.96 -10.12 -6.38
C LEU A 32 12.79 -10.17 -5.10
N VAL A 33 12.14 -10.20 -3.93
CA VAL A 33 12.82 -9.99 -2.64
C VAL A 33 12.93 -11.27 -1.81
N THR A 34 12.19 -12.32 -2.19
CA THR A 34 12.21 -13.60 -1.47
C THR A 34 12.82 -14.70 -2.35
N ALA A 35 13.91 -15.31 -1.88
CA ALA A 35 14.40 -16.57 -2.45
C ALA A 35 13.39 -17.71 -2.24
N ASP A 36 12.61 -17.63 -1.17
CA ASP A 36 11.46 -18.48 -0.89
C ASP A 36 10.18 -17.87 -1.49
N LYS A 37 9.61 -18.56 -2.47
CA LYS A 37 8.35 -18.17 -3.13
C LYS A 37 7.14 -18.19 -2.18
N ASP A 38 7.26 -18.83 -1.03
CA ASP A 38 6.22 -18.96 0.00
C ASP A 38 6.31 -17.90 1.11
N ALA A 39 7.38 -17.09 1.17
CA ALA A 39 7.66 -16.24 2.33
C ALA A 39 6.81 -14.94 2.41
N THR A 40 6.22 -14.48 1.31
CA THR A 40 5.44 -13.22 1.27
C THR A 40 4.08 -13.39 0.61
N MET A 41 3.16 -14.05 1.34
CA MET A 41 1.75 -14.21 0.91
C MET A 41 0.97 -12.88 0.78
N CYS A 42 1.52 -11.77 1.29
CA CYS A 42 0.88 -10.46 1.29
C CYS A 42 1.90 -9.32 1.11
N ILE A 43 1.52 -8.28 0.35
CA ILE A 43 2.35 -7.09 0.11
C ILE A 43 2.79 -6.40 1.40
N ILE A 44 2.00 -6.46 2.48
CA ILE A 44 2.34 -5.82 3.75
C ILE A 44 3.60 -6.43 4.39
N ASN A 45 3.92 -7.68 4.05
CA ASN A 45 5.10 -8.39 4.53
C ASN A 45 6.35 -8.11 3.67
N HIS A 46 6.20 -7.38 2.56
CA HIS A 46 7.33 -6.97 1.75
C HIS A 46 8.22 -6.01 2.57
N PRO A 47 9.55 -6.19 2.61
CA PRO A 47 10.42 -5.39 3.48
C PRO A 47 10.40 -3.90 3.14
N GLY A 48 10.14 -3.54 1.88
CA GLY A 48 9.96 -2.16 1.46
C GLY A 48 8.59 -1.55 1.82
N PHE A 49 7.58 -2.34 2.20
CA PHE A 49 6.23 -1.83 2.43
C PHE A 49 6.18 -0.86 3.62
N VAL A 50 6.76 -1.27 4.75
CA VAL A 50 6.79 -0.43 5.96
C VAL A 50 7.59 0.85 5.71
N ALA A 51 8.75 0.73 5.07
CA ALA A 51 9.65 1.85 4.83
C ALA A 51 9.10 2.87 3.82
N ILE A 52 8.31 2.45 2.84
CA ILE A 52 7.89 3.32 1.72
C ILE A 52 6.40 3.67 1.77
N CYS A 53 5.51 2.73 2.09
CA CYS A 53 4.07 2.91 1.92
C CYS A 53 3.37 3.48 3.15
N ILE A 54 3.91 3.23 4.36
CA ILE A 54 3.26 3.64 5.62
C ILE A 54 4.20 4.44 6.54
N ASN A 55 5.44 4.69 6.14
CA ASN A 55 6.34 5.54 6.90
C ASN A 55 5.86 7.00 6.86
N ARG A 56 5.70 7.62 8.03
CA ARG A 56 5.22 9.00 8.17
C ARG A 56 6.02 9.98 7.31
N TRP A 57 7.34 9.96 7.43
CA TRP A 57 8.22 10.91 6.74
C TRP A 57 8.22 10.71 5.23
N SER A 58 8.17 9.44 4.77
CA SER A 58 8.03 9.13 3.35
C SER A 58 6.70 9.65 2.77
N LEU A 59 5.61 9.52 3.53
CA LEU A 59 4.29 10.02 3.12
C LEU A 59 4.20 11.54 3.17
N GLU A 60 4.83 12.20 4.15
CA GLU A 60 4.92 13.66 4.22
C GLU A 60 5.71 14.22 3.05
N LEU A 61 6.86 13.63 2.72
CA LEU A 61 7.66 14.05 1.56
C LEU A 61 6.89 13.89 0.23
N ALA A 62 6.08 12.85 0.12
CA ALA A 62 5.29 12.56 -1.07
C ALA A 62 3.90 13.23 -1.08
N SER A 63 3.52 13.97 -0.03
CA SER A 63 2.14 14.45 0.17
C SER A 63 1.59 15.24 -1.01
N ASP A 64 2.45 16.03 -1.65
CA ASP A 64 2.08 16.91 -2.76
C ASP A 64 1.67 16.13 -4.02
N ASN A 65 2.08 14.87 -4.13
CA ASN A 65 1.73 13.97 -5.24
C ASN A 65 0.40 13.25 -5.00
N PHE A 66 -0.13 13.29 -3.77
CA PHE A 66 -1.36 12.58 -3.40
C PHE A 66 -2.56 13.52 -3.29
N LYS A 67 -3.74 12.97 -3.53
CA LYS A 67 -5.02 13.65 -3.34
C LYS A 67 -5.97 12.76 -2.56
N THR A 68 -6.80 13.37 -1.72
CA THR A 68 -7.92 12.68 -1.07
C THR A 68 -8.91 12.19 -2.12
N ARG A 69 -9.82 11.32 -1.72
CA ARG A 69 -10.91 10.85 -2.58
C ARG A 69 -11.77 11.99 -3.14
N GLY A 70 -11.91 13.08 -2.39
CA GLY A 70 -12.58 14.31 -2.83
C GLY A 70 -11.74 15.21 -3.74
N GLY A 71 -10.54 14.79 -4.14
CA GLY A 71 -9.64 15.53 -5.02
C GLY A 71 -8.84 16.64 -4.33
N GLN A 72 -8.96 16.79 -3.00
CA GLN A 72 -8.19 17.77 -2.23
C GLN A 72 -6.75 17.30 -2.08
N LYS A 73 -5.77 18.20 -2.19
CA LYS A 73 -4.37 17.84 -1.95
C LYS A 73 -4.17 17.51 -0.47
N TYR A 74 -3.34 16.51 -0.17
CA TYR A 74 -2.83 16.36 1.19
C TYR A 74 -1.94 17.56 1.49
N ARG A 75 -2.21 18.27 2.59
CA ARG A 75 -1.38 19.38 3.05
C ARG A 75 -0.35 18.81 4.01
N GLN A 76 0.93 19.18 3.85
CA GLN A 76 1.90 19.04 4.94
C GLN A 76 1.38 19.89 6.09
N VAL A 77 0.84 19.23 7.11
CA VAL A 77 0.59 19.91 8.38
C VAL A 77 1.99 20.17 8.94
N ASP A 78 2.39 21.42 9.02
CA ASP A 78 3.63 21.86 9.66
C ASP A 78 3.48 21.60 11.18
N SER A 79 3.43 20.33 11.56
CA SER A 79 3.52 19.91 12.95
C SER A 79 5.01 19.83 13.27
N LYS A 80 5.63 21.02 13.36
CA LYS A 80 6.77 21.21 14.25
C LYS A 80 6.25 21.12 15.67
N GLU A 81 6.30 19.93 16.26
CA GLU A 81 6.39 19.72 17.71
C GLU A 81 7.42 18.64 18.00
#